data_AF-A0A6P0RK59-F1
#
_entry.id   AF-A0A6P0RK59-F1
#
_cell.length_a   1.000
_cell.length_b   1.000
_cell.length_c   1.000
_cell.angle_alpha   90.00
_cell.angle_beta   90.00
_cell.angle_gamma   90.00
#
_symmetry.space_group_name_H-M   'P 1'
#
loop_
_entity.id
_entity.type
_entity.pdbx_description
1 polymer ?
#
loop_
_entity_poly.entity_id
_entity_poly.type
_entity_poly.pdbx_seq_one_letter_code
_entity_poly.pdbx_strand_id
1 'polypeptide(L)'
;MPRQSRGPKIKERAKFLLGALLALVNKELYHPSDIQVQVRWLGEETAARLFVKAQLKHLVKLTEIYGQKLTTEQIRDVLKQLEEFLQILEDRREKTQGASEWKFVLKLLNKDKEDNLKFLEEEWEKRKSKSGHDKQAKSDAVLPTQRSNIPGEKWLYQLKKIMLRIMSVIKRLYRRYSFGKKDNFRHKKRY
;
A
#
# COMPACT_ATOMS: atom_id res chain seq x y z
N MET A 1 25.77 -10.87 4.75
CA MET A 1 25.31 -9.81 3.82
C MET A 1 25.37 -8.46 4.52
N PRO A 2 25.78 -7.38 3.86
CA PRO A 2 25.84 -6.06 4.47
C PRO A 2 24.46 -5.62 4.98
N ARG A 3 24.46 -4.89 6.10
CA ARG A 3 23.26 -4.45 6.81
C ARG A 3 22.41 -3.60 5.87
N GLN A 4 21.24 -4.11 5.47
CA GLN A 4 20.29 -3.34 4.65
C GLN A 4 19.94 -2.04 5.39
N SER A 5 20.19 -0.90 4.74
CA SER A 5 19.84 0.39 5.31
C SER A 5 18.31 0.53 5.32
N ARG A 6 17.72 0.62 6.51
CA ARG A 6 16.29 0.98 6.72
C ARG A 6 16.12 2.48 6.96
N GLY A 7 17.07 3.27 6.44
CA GLY A 7 17.17 4.71 6.66
C GLY A 7 16.14 5.52 5.87
N PRO A 8 16.06 6.85 6.13
CA PRO A 8 15.09 7.75 5.50
C PRO A 8 15.19 7.74 3.96
N LYS A 9 16.42 7.68 3.41
CA LYS A 9 16.66 7.67 1.97
C LYS A 9 15.99 6.49 1.24
N ILE A 10 15.98 5.28 1.83
CA ILE A 10 15.36 4.13 1.17
C ILE A 10 13.82 4.18 1.26
N LYS A 11 13.28 4.77 2.34
CA LYS A 11 11.85 5.02 2.51
C LYS A 11 11.36 5.99 1.43
N GLU A 12 12.07 7.09 1.23
CA GLU A 12 11.76 8.07 0.18
C GLU A 12 11.78 7.44 -1.21
N ARG A 13 12.80 6.63 -1.52
CA ARG A 13 12.86 5.89 -2.79
C ARG A 13 11.72 4.89 -2.95
N ALA A 14 11.32 4.21 -1.88
CA ALA A 14 10.18 3.31 -1.88
C ALA A 14 8.85 4.04 -2.14
N LYS A 15 8.65 5.18 -1.47
CA LYS A 15 7.51 6.08 -1.71
C LYS A 15 7.50 6.58 -3.15
N PHE A 16 8.67 6.96 -3.69
CA PHE A 16 8.82 7.45 -5.05
C PHE A 16 8.48 6.37 -6.09
N LEU A 17 9.04 5.16 -5.95
CA LEU A 17 8.75 4.04 -6.84
C LEU A 17 7.26 3.65 -6.80
N LEU A 18 6.66 3.58 -5.60
CA LEU A 18 5.23 3.30 -5.46
C LEU A 18 4.39 4.38 -6.13
N GLY A 19 4.72 5.65 -5.91
CA GLY A 19 4.04 6.79 -6.52
C GLY A 19 4.09 6.75 -8.05
N ALA A 20 5.24 6.39 -8.62
CA ALA A 20 5.41 6.26 -10.07
C ALA A 20 4.55 5.13 -10.67
N LEU A 21 4.48 3.98 -9.99
CA LEU A 21 3.65 2.84 -10.41
C LEU A 21 2.15 3.18 -10.33
N LEU A 22 1.74 3.87 -9.27
CA LEU A 22 0.35 4.31 -9.08
C LEU A 22 -0.05 5.38 -10.10
N ALA A 23 0.82 6.36 -10.35
CA ALA A 23 0.59 7.35 -11.39
C ALA A 23 0.50 6.71 -12.78
N LEU A 24 1.30 5.68 -13.06
CA LEU A 24 1.24 4.93 -14.31
C LEU A 24 -0.11 4.20 -14.48
N VAL A 25 -0.58 3.47 -13.46
CA VAL A 25 -1.86 2.73 -13.57
C VAL A 25 -3.07 3.67 -13.63
N ASN A 26 -2.98 4.83 -12.99
CA ASN A 26 -4.00 5.88 -13.04
C ASN A 26 -3.95 6.73 -14.33
N LYS A 27 -2.99 6.45 -15.23
CA LYS A 27 -2.76 7.21 -16.47
C LYS A 27 -2.48 8.71 -16.23
N GLU A 28 -1.86 9.03 -15.09
CA GLU A 28 -1.44 10.39 -14.72
C GLU A 28 -0.12 10.80 -15.40
N LEU A 29 0.60 9.84 -16.00
CA LEU A 29 1.89 10.08 -16.65
C LEU A 29 1.77 10.03 -18.17
N TYR A 30 2.50 10.92 -18.84
CA TYR A 30 2.77 10.77 -20.26
C TYR A 30 3.58 9.48 -20.45
N HIS A 31 2.99 8.51 -21.14
CA HIS A 31 3.57 7.19 -21.32
C HIS A 31 4.27 7.10 -22.68
N PRO A 32 5.60 7.31 -22.76
CA PRO A 32 6.31 7.08 -24.00
C PRO A 32 6.23 5.61 -24.37
N SER A 33 6.00 5.34 -25.65
CA SER A 33 5.80 4.01 -26.22
C SER A 33 6.96 3.02 -25.92
N ASP A 34 8.12 3.54 -25.53
CA ASP A 34 9.34 2.79 -25.24
C ASP A 34 9.39 2.18 -23.82
N ILE A 35 8.41 2.45 -22.97
CA ILE A 35 8.32 1.89 -21.62
C ILE A 35 7.47 0.64 -21.61
N GLN A 36 8.13 -0.51 -21.52
CA GLN A 36 7.48 -1.82 -21.40
C GLN A 36 7.26 -2.14 -19.92
N VAL A 37 6.32 -1.44 -19.29
CA VAL A 37 5.83 -1.72 -17.93
C VAL A 37 4.36 -2.09 -18.00
N GLN A 38 4.06 -3.36 -17.74
CA GLN A 38 2.67 -3.79 -17.59
C GLN A 38 2.25 -3.58 -16.14
N VAL A 39 1.25 -2.72 -15.93
CA VAL A 39 0.67 -2.47 -14.62
C VAL A 39 -0.85 -2.59 -14.70
N ARG A 40 -1.47 -3.28 -13.74
CA ARG A 40 -2.93 -3.37 -13.64
C ARG A 40 -3.40 -3.63 -12.22
N TRP A 41 -4.57 -3.11 -11.92
CA TRP A 41 -5.30 -3.47 -10.70
C TRP A 41 -5.85 -4.89 -10.78
N LEU A 42 -5.74 -5.61 -9.67
CA LEU A 42 -6.35 -6.90 -9.40
C LEU A 42 -7.20 -6.76 -8.13
N GLY A 43 -8.31 -7.51 -8.06
CA GLY A 43 -9.19 -7.53 -6.90
C GLY A 43 -10.15 -6.33 -6.80
N GLU A 44 -10.86 -6.29 -5.66
CA GLU A 44 -11.88 -5.29 -5.35
C GLU A 44 -11.24 -3.99 -4.81
N GLU A 45 -12.05 -2.92 -4.74
CA GLU A 45 -11.60 -1.58 -4.37
C GLU A 45 -11.06 -1.48 -2.94
N THR A 46 -11.52 -2.32 -2.02
CA THR A 46 -11.10 -2.36 -0.60
C THR A 46 -9.98 -3.36 -0.30
N ALA A 47 -9.56 -4.15 -1.29
CA ALA A 47 -8.48 -5.13 -1.18
C ALA A 47 -7.61 -5.11 -2.45
N ALA A 48 -7.24 -3.89 -2.85
CA ALA A 48 -6.62 -3.63 -4.13
C ALA A 48 -5.23 -4.27 -4.19
N ARG A 49 -4.95 -4.96 -5.30
CA ARG A 49 -3.65 -5.55 -5.57
C ARG A 49 -3.11 -4.98 -6.87
N LEU A 50 -1.90 -4.45 -6.86
CA LEU A 50 -1.26 -3.91 -8.06
C LEU A 50 -0.32 -4.95 -8.65
N PHE A 51 -0.68 -5.51 -9.79
CA PHE A 51 0.20 -6.40 -10.54
C PHE A 51 1.17 -5.57 -11.38
N VAL A 52 2.46 -5.89 -11.30
CA VAL A 52 3.52 -5.25 -12.08
C VAL A 52 4.36 -6.31 -12.77
N LYS A 53 4.57 -6.14 -14.08
CA LYS A 53 5.47 -6.95 -14.89
C LYS A 53 6.33 -6.03 -15.76
N ALA A 54 7.64 -6.01 -15.51
CA ALA A 54 8.59 -5.12 -16.17
C ALA A 54 10.04 -5.59 -16.01
N GLN A 55 10.95 -5.15 -16.88
CA GLN A 55 12.39 -5.23 -16.60
C GLN A 55 12.85 -4.02 -15.78
N LEU A 56 13.91 -4.17 -14.97
CA LEU A 56 14.40 -3.08 -14.10
C LEU A 56 14.73 -1.80 -14.88
N LYS A 57 15.27 -1.90 -16.09
CA LYS A 57 15.56 -0.73 -16.94
C LYS A 57 14.31 0.11 -17.26
N HIS A 58 13.15 -0.52 -17.38
CA HIS A 58 11.90 0.19 -17.64
C HIS A 58 11.35 0.83 -16.37
N LEU A 59 11.60 0.23 -15.20
CA LEU A 59 11.31 0.89 -13.92
C LEU A 59 12.21 2.11 -13.67
N VAL A 60 13.48 2.06 -14.07
CA VAL A 60 14.37 3.23 -14.05
C VAL A 60 13.79 4.36 -14.90
N LYS A 61 13.43 4.07 -16.16
CA LYS A 61 12.80 5.06 -17.05
C LYS A 61 11.49 5.61 -16.48
N LEU A 62 10.67 4.76 -15.88
CA LEU A 62 9.42 5.18 -15.23
C LEU A 62 9.70 6.19 -14.10
N THR A 63 10.70 5.94 -13.27
CA THR A 63 11.07 6.86 -12.18
C THR A 63 11.64 8.18 -12.72
N GLU A 64 12.42 8.13 -13.80
CA GLU A 64 12.95 9.31 -14.49
C GLU A 64 11.82 10.21 -15.02
N ILE A 65 10.79 9.63 -15.64
CA ILE A 65 9.60 10.37 -16.10
C ILE A 65 8.79 10.93 -14.95
N TYR A 66 8.71 10.19 -13.84
CA TYR A 66 7.99 10.65 -12.65
C TYR A 66 8.69 11.83 -11.96
N GLY A 67 9.97 12.07 -12.24
CA GLY A 67 10.72 13.24 -11.77
C GLY A 67 12.03 12.95 -11.04
N GLN A 68 12.40 11.67 -10.85
CA GLN A 68 13.67 11.29 -10.21
C GLN A 68 14.18 9.97 -10.76
N LYS A 69 15.35 9.97 -11.37
CA LYS A 69 15.98 8.76 -11.90
C LYS A 69 16.58 7.91 -10.76
N LEU A 70 15.93 6.79 -10.44
CA LEU A 70 16.52 5.78 -9.56
C LEU A 70 17.45 4.87 -10.35
N THR A 71 18.53 4.38 -9.73
CA THR A 71 19.38 3.35 -10.36
C THR A 71 18.77 1.96 -10.23
N THR A 72 19.20 1.01 -11.07
CA THR A 72 18.73 -0.38 -10.99
C THR A 72 18.99 -1.02 -9.63
N GLU A 73 20.12 -0.69 -8.99
CA GLU A 73 20.46 -1.17 -7.65
C GLU A 73 19.53 -0.60 -6.58
N GLN A 74 19.24 0.71 -6.67
CA GLN A 74 18.30 1.35 -5.75
C GLN A 74 16.89 0.77 -5.88
N ILE A 75 16.45 0.45 -7.10
CA ILE A 75 15.15 -0.21 -7.33
C ILE A 75 15.17 -1.62 -6.72
N ARG A 76 16.24 -2.40 -6.90
CA ARG A 76 16.36 -3.73 -6.26
C ARG A 76 16.29 -3.64 -4.74
N ASP A 77 17.01 -2.69 -4.14
CA ASP A 77 16.99 -2.47 -2.69
C ASP A 77 15.58 -2.11 -2.20
N VAL A 78 14.89 -1.22 -2.93
CA VAL A 78 13.51 -0.86 -2.64
C VAL A 78 12.60 -2.08 -2.71
N LEU A 79 12.61 -2.83 -3.82
CA LEU A 79 11.76 -4.01 -4.00
C LEU A 79 12.00 -5.03 -2.87
N LYS A 80 13.27 -5.23 -2.49
CA LYS A 80 13.64 -6.09 -1.37
C LYS A 80 13.09 -5.59 -0.03
N GLN A 81 13.08 -4.28 0.23
CA GLN A 81 12.44 -3.74 1.44
C GLN A 81 10.91 -3.85 1.40
N LEU A 82 10.28 -3.67 0.24
CA LEU A 82 8.84 -3.85 0.11
C LEU A 82 8.41 -5.31 0.39
N GLU A 83 9.28 -6.27 0.05
CA GLU A 83 9.10 -7.70 0.29
C GLU A 83 9.46 -8.11 1.72
N GLU A 84 10.71 -7.94 2.13
CA GLU A 84 11.22 -8.48 3.40
C GLU A 84 10.81 -7.62 4.61
N PHE A 85 10.83 -6.29 4.46
CA PHE A 85 10.59 -5.38 5.57
C PHE A 85 9.12 -5.01 5.70
N LEU A 86 8.47 -4.53 4.63
CA LEU A 86 7.05 -4.16 4.66
C LEU A 86 6.10 -5.33 4.41
N GLN A 87 6.56 -6.41 3.76
CA GLN A 87 5.73 -7.59 3.41
C GLN A 87 4.46 -7.22 2.62
N ILE A 88 4.52 -6.14 1.84
CA ILE A 88 3.45 -5.71 0.94
C ILE A 88 3.68 -6.20 -0.48
N LEU A 89 4.93 -6.53 -0.84
CA LEU A 89 5.28 -7.10 -2.13
C LEU A 89 5.27 -8.63 -2.06
N GLU A 90 4.62 -9.25 -3.03
CA GLU A 90 4.65 -10.70 -3.27
C GLU A 90 5.34 -10.95 -4.62
N ASP A 91 6.51 -11.60 -4.58
CA ASP A 91 7.22 -12.02 -5.79
C ASP A 91 6.45 -13.14 -6.50
N ARG A 92 6.24 -12.99 -7.80
CA ARG A 92 5.52 -13.92 -8.68
C ARG A 92 6.40 -14.39 -9.85
N ARG A 93 7.72 -14.22 -9.76
CA ARG A 93 8.68 -14.78 -10.71
C ARG A 93 8.77 -16.29 -10.55
N GLU A 94 8.76 -17.01 -11.66
CA GLU A 94 8.97 -18.47 -11.70
C GLU A 94 10.43 -18.84 -11.40
N LYS A 95 11.37 -17.99 -11.83
CA LYS A 95 12.80 -18.09 -11.54
C LYS A 95 13.32 -16.73 -11.09
N THR A 96 13.97 -16.68 -9.94
CA THR A 96 14.52 -15.43 -9.38
C THR A 96 15.93 -15.13 -9.91
N GLN A 97 16.68 -16.17 -10.30
CA GLN A 97 18.01 -16.06 -10.91
C GLN A 97 17.93 -16.08 -12.43
N GLY A 98 18.71 -15.21 -13.10
CA GLY A 98 18.80 -15.11 -14.56
C GLY A 98 17.59 -14.46 -15.25
N ALA A 99 16.47 -14.26 -14.55
CA ALA A 99 15.30 -13.57 -15.10
C ALA A 99 15.56 -12.06 -15.20
N SER A 100 15.57 -11.55 -16.43
CA SER A 100 15.62 -10.11 -16.71
C SER A 100 14.31 -9.40 -16.34
N GLU A 101 13.22 -10.16 -16.34
CA GLU A 101 11.87 -9.71 -16.07
C GLU A 101 11.49 -9.86 -14.60
N TRP A 102 10.92 -8.80 -14.05
CA TRP A 102 10.35 -8.77 -12.72
C TRP A 102 8.83 -8.87 -12.81
N LYS A 103 8.25 -9.76 -12.01
CA LYS A 103 6.82 -10.01 -11.93
C LYS A 103 6.43 -10.10 -10.46
N PHE A 104 5.65 -9.15 -9.97
CA PHE A 104 5.27 -9.08 -8.57
C PHE A 104 3.89 -8.46 -8.39
N VAL A 105 3.34 -8.62 -7.19
CA VAL A 105 2.06 -8.03 -6.78
C VAL A 105 2.28 -7.20 -5.52
N LEU A 106 1.80 -5.96 -5.52
CA LEU A 106 1.74 -5.13 -4.32
C LEU A 106 0.35 -5.24 -3.69
N LYS A 107 0.29 -5.54 -2.40
CA LYS A 107 -0.92 -5.54 -1.57
C LYS A 107 -1.13 -4.12 -1.04
N LEU A 108 -2.18 -3.46 -1.50
CA LEU A 108 -2.50 -2.07 -1.23
C LEU A 108 -3.84 -1.96 -0.48
N LEU A 109 -4.12 -0.82 0.14
CA LEU A 109 -5.36 -0.61 0.88
C LEU A 109 -6.54 -0.47 -0.08
N ASN A 110 -6.36 0.38 -1.10
CA ASN A 110 -7.37 0.72 -2.08
C ASN A 110 -6.70 1.13 -3.40
N LYS A 111 -7.50 1.63 -4.34
CA LYS A 111 -6.99 2.15 -5.63
C LYS A 111 -6.53 3.61 -5.55
N ASP A 112 -6.70 4.26 -4.39
CA ASP A 112 -6.32 5.66 -4.21
C ASP A 112 -4.81 5.80 -4.04
N LYS A 113 -4.23 6.78 -4.73
CA LYS A 113 -2.78 6.98 -4.73
C LYS A 113 -2.27 7.52 -3.40
N GLU A 114 -2.93 8.52 -2.85
CA GLU A 114 -2.48 9.25 -1.67
C GLU A 114 -2.61 8.38 -0.41
N ASP A 115 -3.70 7.63 -0.31
CA ASP A 115 -3.93 6.69 0.79
C ASP A 115 -2.84 5.62 0.84
N ASN A 116 -2.46 5.07 -0.31
CA ASN A 116 -1.40 4.06 -0.38
C ASN A 116 -0.01 4.63 -0.05
N LEU A 117 0.27 5.88 -0.42
CA LEU A 117 1.53 6.54 -0.06
C LEU A 117 1.61 6.84 1.44
N LYS A 118 0.49 7.26 2.06
CA LYS A 118 0.39 7.45 3.52
C LYS A 118 0.52 6.12 4.25
N PHE A 119 -0.16 5.08 3.78
CA PHE A 119 -0.07 3.74 4.33
C PHE A 119 1.36 3.20 4.34
N LEU A 120 2.10 3.34 3.24
CA LEU A 120 3.50 2.94 3.18
C LEU A 120 4.34 3.65 4.24
N GLU A 121 4.12 4.95 4.41
CA GLU A 121 4.83 5.77 5.39
C GLU A 121 4.53 5.36 6.84
N GLU A 122 3.25 5.16 7.18
CA GLU A 122 2.83 4.72 8.50
C GLU A 122 3.35 3.31 8.85
N GLU A 123 3.22 2.35 7.93
CA GLU A 123 3.73 1.00 8.13
C GLU A 123 5.27 0.97 8.24
N TRP A 124 5.97 1.84 7.52
CA TRP A 124 7.42 1.95 7.64
C TRP A 124 7.85 2.37 9.04
N GLU A 125 7.27 3.45 9.57
CA GLU A 125 7.59 3.94 10.92
C GLU A 125 7.18 2.95 12.01
N LYS A 126 6.00 2.33 11.86
CA LYS A 126 5.50 1.31 12.78
C LYS A 126 6.39 0.08 12.87
N ARG A 127 6.96 -0.39 11.75
CA ARG A 127 7.89 -1.53 11.76
C ARG A 127 9.29 -1.13 12.23
N LYS A 128 9.71 0.11 11.96
CA LYS A 128 10.99 0.65 12.43
C LYS A 128 11.02 0.80 13.94
N SER A 129 9.94 1.28 14.56
CA SER A 129 9.82 1.42 16.02
C SER A 129 9.83 0.07 16.74
N LYS A 130 9.13 -0.94 16.22
CA LYS A 130 9.17 -2.32 16.74
C LYS A 130 10.57 -2.94 16.68
N SER A 131 11.33 -2.70 15.60
CA SER A 131 12.71 -3.17 15.45
C SER A 131 13.71 -2.50 16.41
N GLY A 132 13.33 -1.41 17.08
CA GLY A 132 14.14 -0.70 18.08
C GLY A 132 14.05 -1.32 19.48
N HIS A 133 12.89 -1.87 19.86
CA HIS A 133 12.70 -2.47 21.19
C HIS A 133 13.48 -3.78 21.39
N ASP A 134 13.73 -4.55 20.33
CA ASP A 134 14.46 -5.83 20.43
C ASP A 134 15.99 -5.69 20.61
N LYS A 135 16.56 -4.50 20.45
CA LYS A 135 18.02 -4.29 20.59
C LYS A 135 18.47 -3.95 22.01
N GLN A 136 17.56 -3.57 22.89
CA GLN A 136 17.87 -3.22 24.28
C GLN A 136 17.74 -4.42 25.24
N ALA A 137 17.21 -5.55 24.77
CA ALA A 137 16.98 -6.77 25.56
C ALA A 137 18.11 -7.82 25.47
N LYS A 138 19.27 -7.49 24.89
CA LYS A 138 20.40 -8.44 24.70
C LYS A 138 21.68 -8.10 25.47
N SER A 139 21.72 -7.05 26.30
CA SER A 139 22.87 -6.76 27.18
C SER A 139 22.73 -7.31 28.59
N ASP A 140 21.53 -7.68 29.05
CA ASP A 140 21.32 -8.10 30.44
C ASP A 140 20.55 -9.41 30.49
N ALA A 141 21.28 -10.52 30.42
CA ALA A 141 20.75 -11.84 30.72
C ALA A 141 20.78 -12.08 32.23
N VAL A 142 19.66 -11.87 32.91
CA VAL A 142 19.23 -12.68 34.07
C VAL A 142 17.71 -12.86 34.00
N LEU A 143 17.26 -14.10 33.81
CA LEU A 143 15.87 -14.51 33.98
C LEU A 143 15.60 -14.75 35.49
N PRO A 144 14.39 -14.46 36.00
CA PRO A 144 13.33 -15.45 35.86
C PRO A 144 11.97 -14.90 35.43
N THR A 145 11.27 -15.78 34.70
CA THR A 145 9.84 -15.89 34.43
C THR A 145 8.91 -14.91 35.17
N GLN A 146 8.34 -13.98 34.42
CA GLN A 146 7.03 -13.37 34.67
C GLN A 146 6.27 -13.30 33.34
N ARG A 147 5.23 -14.11 33.24
CA ARG A 147 4.27 -14.15 32.13
C ARG A 147 3.38 -12.91 32.29
N SER A 148 3.57 -11.85 31.50
CA SER A 148 2.57 -10.78 31.45
C SER A 148 2.46 -10.09 30.10
N ASN A 149 1.21 -10.07 29.62
CA ASN A 149 0.55 -9.09 28.77
C ASN A 149 1.13 -8.76 27.40
N ILE A 150 0.65 -9.49 26.40
CA ILE A 150 0.57 -9.04 25.01
C ILE A 150 -0.50 -7.94 24.93
N PRO A 151 -0.19 -6.66 24.63
CA PRO A 151 -1.18 -5.62 24.40
C PRO A 151 -1.51 -5.54 22.90
N GLY A 152 -1.93 -6.65 22.32
CA GLY A 152 -2.64 -6.66 21.04
C GLY A 152 -4.06 -7.05 21.38
N GLU A 153 -5.01 -6.13 21.52
CA GLU A 153 -6.00 -5.85 20.46
C GLU A 153 -6.79 -4.57 20.76
N LYS A 154 -6.31 -3.69 21.66
CA LYS A 154 -7.05 -2.47 22.06
C LYS A 154 -7.28 -1.49 20.90
N TRP A 155 -6.39 -1.44 19.91
CA TRP A 155 -6.54 -0.56 18.76
C TRP A 155 -7.67 -0.99 17.82
N LEU A 156 -7.90 -2.31 17.67
CA LEU A 156 -9.01 -2.83 16.89
C LEU A 156 -10.37 -2.51 17.53
N TYR A 157 -10.43 -2.49 18.87
CA TYR A 157 -11.65 -2.09 19.59
C TYR A 157 -11.96 -0.59 19.41
N GLN A 158 -10.95 0.28 19.44
CA GLN A 158 -11.12 1.71 19.19
C GLN A 158 -11.55 1.99 17.74
N LEU A 159 -10.95 1.32 16.76
CA LEU A 159 -11.33 1.45 15.35
C LEU A 159 -12.76 0.94 15.08
N LYS A 160 -13.15 -0.20 15.66
CA LYS A 160 -14.54 -0.70 15.56
C LYS A 160 -15.55 0.29 16.14
N LYS A 161 -15.22 0.96 17.26
CA LYS A 161 -16.10 1.94 17.90
C LYS A 161 -16.26 3.22 17.06
N ILE A 162 -15.19 3.67 16.40
CA ILE A 162 -15.23 4.82 15.48
C ILE A 162 -16.04 4.45 14.22
N MET A 163 -15.81 3.27 13.63
CA MET A 163 -16.59 2.79 12.47
C MET A 163 -18.09 2.66 12.77
N LEU A 164 -18.47 2.13 13.94
CA LEU A 164 -19.88 2.01 14.34
C LEU A 164 -20.56 3.37 14.46
N ARG A 165 -19.86 4.38 14.97
CA ARG A 165 -20.38 5.76 15.03
C ARG A 165 -20.59 6.34 13.63
N ILE A 166 -19.60 6.20 12.75
CA ILE A 166 -19.69 6.69 11.36
C ILE A 166 -20.83 5.98 10.60
N MET A 167 -20.92 4.64 10.69
CA MET A 167 -22.01 3.88 10.07
C MET A 167 -23.39 4.30 10.61
N SER A 168 -23.52 4.65 11.89
CA SER A 168 -24.80 5.11 12.46
C SER A 168 -25.25 6.48 11.94
N VAL A 169 -24.30 7.34 11.54
CA VAL A 169 -24.57 8.65 10.94
C VAL A 169 -24.94 8.49 9.47
N ILE A 170 -24.19 7.67 8.73
CA ILE A 170 -24.48 7.34 7.33
C ILE A 170 -25.86 6.66 7.22
N LYS A 171 -26.18 5.72 8.12
CA LYS A 171 -27.48 5.03 8.14
C LYS A 171 -28.64 5.96 8.49
N ARG A 172 -28.41 7.05 9.26
CA ARG A 172 -29.40 8.10 9.52
C ARG A 172 -29.60 9.02 8.32
N LEU A 173 -28.54 9.34 7.59
CA LEU A 173 -28.61 10.16 6.37
C LEU A 173 -29.31 9.42 5.22
N TYR A 174 -28.98 8.14 5.01
CA TYR A 174 -29.65 7.31 3.99
C TYR A 174 -31.14 7.07 4.28
N ARG A 175 -31.53 6.94 5.55
CA ARG A 175 -32.93 6.74 5.94
C ARG A 175 -33.79 8.00 5.70
N ARG A 176 -33.18 9.18 5.63
CA ARG A 176 -33.85 10.46 5.32
C ARG A 176 -33.94 10.73 3.81
N TYR A 177 -33.04 10.15 3.01
CA TYR A 177 -33.05 10.28 1.54
C TYR A 177 -34.06 9.33 0.86
N SER A 178 -34.41 8.20 1.49
CA SER A 178 -35.28 7.17 0.89
C SER A 178 -36.79 7.38 1.12
N PHE A 179 -37.22 8.45 1.80
CA PHE A 179 -38.64 8.75 2.09
C PHE A 179 -39.22 9.92 1.25
N GLY A 180 -38.45 10.47 0.31
CA GLY A 180 -38.86 11.63 -0.52
C GLY A 180 -39.33 11.33 -1.95
N LYS A 181 -39.68 10.08 -2.29
CA LYS A 181 -40.17 9.70 -3.63
C LYS A 181 -41.42 8.81 -3.60
N LYS A 182 -42.45 9.26 -2.91
CA LYS A 182 -43.88 8.94 -3.13
C LYS A 182 -44.58 10.20 -2.62
N ASP A 183 -44.94 11.17 -3.47
CA ASP A 183 -46.18 11.16 -4.22
C ASP A 183 -46.08 12.24 -5.32
N ASN A 184 -46.14 11.84 -6.60
CA ASN A 184 -46.54 12.72 -7.70
C ASN A 184 -46.77 11.88 -8.97
N PHE A 185 -47.72 10.97 -8.90
CA PHE A 185 -48.38 10.43 -10.09
C PHE A 185 -49.86 10.22 -9.75
N ARG A 186 -50.66 11.29 -9.88
CA ARG A 186 -52.06 11.13 -10.22
C ARG A 186 -52.36 11.88 -11.51
N HIS A 187 -52.59 11.07 -12.51
CA HIS A 187 -52.88 11.40 -13.89
C HIS A 187 -54.06 12.36 -14.05
N LYS A 188 -53.86 13.32 -14.95
CA LYS A 188 -54.91 13.89 -15.81
C LYS A 188 -55.76 12.78 -16.45
N LYS A 189 -57.07 12.87 -16.28
CA LYS A 189 -58.16 12.50 -17.21
C LYS A 189 -59.18 13.64 -17.01
N ARG A 190 -59.39 14.64 -17.88
CA ARG A 190 -59.77 14.70 -19.31
C ARG A 190 -60.85 13.70 -19.72
N TYR A 191 -62.01 14.34 -20.00
CA TYR A 191 -63.27 13.95 -20.64
C TYR A 191 -64.22 13.10 -19.80
#